data_AF-A0A7C7U7T6-F1
#
_entry.id   AF-A0A7C7U7T6-F1
#
_cell.length_a   1.000
_cell.length_b   1.000
_cell.length_c   1.000
_cell.angle_alpha   90.00
_cell.angle_beta   90.00
_cell.angle_gamma   90.00
#
_symmetry.space_group_name_H-M   'P 1'
#
loop_
_entity.id
_entity.type
_entity.pdbx_description
1 polymer ?
#
loop_
_entity_poly.entity_id
_entity_poly.type
_entity_poly.pdbx_seq_one_letter_code
_entity_poly.pdbx_strand_id
1 'polypeptide(L)'
;MTGANADSCPGEPGKVAPVVDRNRCEAKNDCVEVCPYDVFEIQDLSPDDKSTLTILGRIKAWAHGNRQAFVVQPQACRACQLCIEACPEDALILAPFVRRASGS
;
A
#
# COMPACT_ATOMS: atom_id res chain seq x y z
N MET A 1 16.09 -15.59 -2.78
CA MET A 1 14.83 -14.87 -2.57
C MET A 1 14.16 -15.49 -1.36
N THR A 2 14.45 -14.99 -0.17
CA THR A 2 13.68 -15.33 1.04
C THR A 2 12.53 -14.33 1.07
N GLY A 3 11.32 -14.77 0.72
CA GLY A 3 10.11 -13.96 0.97
C GLY A 3 10.03 -13.60 2.45
N ALA A 4 9.38 -12.49 2.77
CA ALA A 4 9.24 -12.05 4.15
C ALA A 4 8.59 -13.16 5.00
N ASN A 5 9.25 -13.54 6.10
CA ASN A 5 8.74 -14.53 7.04
C ASN A 5 7.82 -13.84 8.04
N ALA A 6 6.75 -14.51 8.49
CA ALA A 6 5.79 -13.94 9.43
C ALA A 6 6.45 -13.48 10.75
N ASP A 7 7.55 -14.12 11.14
CA ASP A 7 8.35 -13.77 12.32
C ASP A 7 8.94 -12.35 12.26
N SER A 8 9.17 -11.83 11.04
CA SER A 8 9.67 -10.46 10.83
C SER A 8 8.61 -9.39 11.06
N CYS A 9 7.37 -9.77 11.41
CA CYS A 9 6.26 -8.85 11.50
C CYS A 9 5.41 -9.11 12.78
N PRO A 10 5.94 -8.80 13.99
CA PRO A 10 5.37 -9.25 15.27
C PRO A 10 4.27 -8.36 15.86
N GLY A 11 3.96 -7.20 15.27
CA GLY A 11 3.03 -6.23 15.87
C GLY A 11 1.57 -6.71 15.94
N GLU A 12 0.81 -6.15 16.89
CA GLU A 12 -0.62 -6.44 17.02
C GLU A 12 -1.40 -5.90 15.80
N PRO A 13 -2.24 -6.72 15.14
CA PRO A 13 -3.03 -6.27 14.01
C PRO A 13 -4.09 -5.23 14.40
N GLY A 14 -4.52 -4.43 13.42
CA GLY A 14 -5.67 -3.54 13.56
C GLY A 14 -5.44 -2.24 14.35
N LYS A 15 -4.19 -1.88 14.68
CA LYS A 15 -3.84 -0.59 15.30
C LYS A 15 -3.47 0.49 14.28
N VAL A 16 -2.78 0.08 13.22
CA VAL A 16 -2.28 0.96 12.17
C VAL A 16 -2.53 0.32 10.82
N ALA A 17 -2.58 1.14 9.77
CA ALA A 17 -2.66 0.68 8.40
C ALA A 17 -1.72 1.53 7.52
N PRO A 18 -1.21 0.96 6.43
CA PRO A 18 -0.45 1.74 5.46
C PRO A 18 -1.34 2.77 4.76
N VAL A 19 -0.75 3.91 4.41
CA VAL A 19 -1.33 4.91 3.52
C VAL A 19 -0.41 5.03 2.32
N VAL A 20 -0.99 4.91 1.13
CA VAL A 20 -0.26 5.00 -0.15
C VAL A 20 -0.39 6.42 -0.70
N ASP A 21 0.74 7.08 -0.94
CA ASP A 21 0.76 8.32 -1.72
C ASP A 21 0.54 8.00 -3.20
N ARG A 22 -0.66 8.34 -3.67
CA ARG A 22 -1.12 8.13 -5.05
C ARG A 22 -0.33 8.95 -6.07
N ASN A 23 0.34 10.02 -5.67
CA ASN A 23 1.19 10.81 -6.57
C ASN A 23 2.61 10.25 -6.71
N ARG A 24 3.00 9.26 -5.89
CA ARG A 24 4.34 8.68 -5.89
C ARG A 24 4.39 7.21 -6.29
N CYS A 25 3.34 6.42 -5.98
CA CYS A 25 3.34 4.98 -6.24
C CYS A 25 3.47 4.64 -7.74
N GLU A 26 4.47 3.80 -8.07
CA GLU A 26 4.78 3.34 -9.43
C GLU A 26 4.49 1.84 -9.69
N ALA A 27 3.70 1.19 -8.81
CA ALA A 27 3.33 -0.23 -8.95
C ALA A 27 4.51 -1.21 -9.12
N LYS A 28 5.64 -0.98 -8.43
CA LYS A 28 6.81 -1.87 -8.45
C LYS A 28 6.61 -3.22 -7.75
N ASN A 29 5.49 -3.40 -7.05
CA ASN A 29 5.11 -4.63 -6.36
C ASN A 29 5.90 -4.97 -5.08
N ASP A 30 6.97 -4.24 -4.72
CA ASP A 30 7.80 -4.58 -3.55
C ASP A 30 6.99 -4.69 -2.24
N CYS A 31 6.04 -3.78 -2.02
CA CYS A 31 5.17 -3.82 -0.83
C CYS A 31 4.29 -5.08 -0.75
N VAL A 32 3.93 -5.69 -1.88
CA VAL A 32 3.17 -6.95 -1.95
C VAL A 32 4.11 -8.11 -1.63
N GLU A 33 5.32 -8.11 -2.20
CA GLU A 33 6.29 -9.20 -2.02
C GLU A 33 6.80 -9.31 -0.58
N VAL A 34 6.98 -8.18 0.11
CA VAL A 34 7.50 -8.15 1.49
C VAL A 34 6.41 -8.22 2.56
N CYS A 35 5.12 -8.17 2.19
CA CYS A 35 4.04 -8.24 3.17
C CYS A 35 3.54 -9.68 3.33
N PRO A 36 3.78 -10.36 4.46
CA PRO A 36 3.35 -11.75 4.65
C PRO A 36 1.86 -11.90 5.01
N TYR A 37 1.07 -10.82 4.95
CA TYR A 37 -0.33 -10.78 5.41
C TYR A 37 -1.29 -10.21 4.38
N ASP A 38 -0.91 -10.19 3.10
CA ASP A 38 -1.78 -9.79 1.99
C ASP A 38 -2.48 -8.43 2.22
N VAL A 39 -1.77 -7.48 2.85
CA VAL A 39 -2.28 -6.13 3.12
C VAL A 39 -2.45 -5.35 1.82
N PHE A 40 -1.65 -5.67 0.80
CA PHE A 40 -1.57 -4.93 -0.45
C PHE A 40 -1.91 -5.79 -1.66
N GLU A 41 -2.48 -5.16 -2.68
CA GLU A 41 -2.60 -5.69 -4.04
C GLU A 41 -2.24 -4.62 -5.07
N ILE A 42 -1.68 -5.01 -6.23
CA ILE A 42 -1.52 -4.08 -7.36
C ILE A 42 -2.76 -4.13 -8.26
N GLN A 43 -3.51 -3.03 -8.30
CA GLN A 43 -4.75 -2.90 -9.08
C GLN A 43 -4.65 -1.77 -10.11
N ASP A 44 -5.54 -1.80 -11.10
CA ASP A 44 -5.71 -0.70 -12.06
C ASP A 44 -6.35 0.52 -11.38
N LEU A 45 -5.86 1.71 -11.72
CA LEU A 45 -6.46 2.96 -11.27
C LEU A 45 -7.77 3.22 -12.01
N SER A 46 -8.84 3.39 -11.24
CA SER A 46 -10.14 3.83 -11.75
C SER A 46 -10.08 5.28 -12.25
N PRO A 47 -11.10 5.74 -13.00
CA PRO A 47 -11.23 7.16 -13.34
C PRO A 47 -11.25 8.06 -12.09
N ASP A 48 -11.92 7.62 -11.02
CA ASP A 48 -12.01 8.37 -9.77
C ASP A 48 -10.64 8.47 -9.10
N ASP A 49 -9.87 7.39 -9.04
CA ASP A 49 -8.50 7.42 -8.51
C ASP A 49 -7.64 8.43 -9.29
N LYS A 50 -7.67 8.35 -10.63
CA LYS A 50 -6.91 9.25 -11.52
C LYS A 50 -7.31 10.71 -11.37
N SER A 51 -8.56 10.98 -11.01
CA SER A 51 -9.06 12.34 -10.80
C SER A 51 -8.46 13.02 -9.56
N THR A 52 -7.99 12.22 -8.59
CA THR A 52 -7.35 12.73 -7.36
C THR A 52 -5.86 13.03 -7.52
N LEU A 53 -5.26 12.64 -8.64
CA LEU A 53 -3.85 12.81 -8.91
C LEU A 53 -3.53 14.24 -9.38
N THR A 54 -2.37 14.74 -8.97
CA THR A 54 -1.75 15.93 -9.57
C THR A 54 -1.39 15.66 -11.03
N ILE A 55 -1.09 16.72 -11.80
CA ILE A 55 -0.67 16.58 -13.21
C ILE A 55 0.56 15.67 -13.32
N LEU A 56 1.57 15.88 -12.47
CA LEU A 56 2.77 15.03 -12.43
C LEU A 56 2.44 13.60 -12.01
N GLY A 57 1.56 13.42 -11.02
CA GLY A 57 1.06 12.11 -10.60
C GLY A 57 0.37 11.35 -11.73
N ARG A 58 -0.44 12.02 -12.56
CA ARG A 58 -1.10 11.42 -13.74
C ARG A 58 -0.10 10.98 -14.79
N ILE A 59 0.93 11.78 -15.06
CA ILE A 59 2.01 11.43 -16.00
C ILE A 59 2.77 10.20 -15.49
N LYS A 60 3.15 10.19 -14.21
CA LYS A 60 3.82 9.05 -13.57
C LYS A 60 2.94 7.80 -13.62
N ALA A 61 1.69 7.89 -13.19
CA ALA A 61 0.75 6.77 -13.25
C ALA A 61 0.65 6.20 -14.67
N TRP A 62 0.52 7.04 -15.69
CA TRP A 62 0.51 6.59 -17.09
C TRP A 62 1.80 5.89 -17.51
N ALA A 63 2.97 6.45 -17.16
CA ALA A 63 4.28 5.87 -17.46
C ALA A 63 4.47 4.48 -16.80
N HIS A 64 3.77 4.21 -15.70
CA HIS A 64 3.81 2.96 -14.96
C HIS A 64 2.52 2.13 -15.10
N GLY A 65 1.85 2.24 -16.25
CA GLY A 65 0.77 1.32 -16.64
C GLY A 65 -0.58 1.60 -16.00
N ASN A 66 -0.77 2.77 -15.39
CA ASN A 66 -1.98 3.16 -14.64
C ASN A 66 -2.37 2.16 -13.55
N ARG A 67 -1.38 1.55 -12.91
CA ARG A 67 -1.56 0.62 -11.79
C ARG A 67 -0.89 1.18 -10.55
N GLN A 68 -1.41 0.85 -9.38
CA GLN A 68 -0.83 1.21 -8.08
C GLN A 68 -1.14 0.16 -7.02
N ALA A 69 -0.43 0.23 -5.89
CA ALA A 69 -0.73 -0.60 -4.72
C ALA A 69 -1.98 -0.10 -3.98
N PHE A 70 -2.93 -0.98 -3.70
CA PHE A 70 -4.11 -0.72 -2.89
C PHE A 70 -4.00 -1.46 -1.57
N VAL A 71 -4.45 -0.83 -0.48
CA VAL A 71 -4.51 -1.45 0.85
C VAL A 71 -5.84 -2.18 0.96
N VAL A 72 -5.83 -3.49 0.75
CA VAL A 72 -7.04 -4.33 0.69
C VAL A 72 -7.36 -5.00 2.03
N GLN A 73 -6.36 -5.23 2.88
CA GLN A 73 -6.55 -5.78 4.24
C GLN A 73 -5.87 -4.90 5.29
N PRO A 74 -6.33 -3.65 5.50
CA PRO A 74 -5.69 -2.72 6.43
C PRO A 74 -5.64 -3.24 7.87
N GLN A 75 -6.64 -4.03 8.29
CA GLN A 75 -6.71 -4.64 9.62
C GLN A 75 -5.65 -5.72 9.86
N ALA A 76 -5.09 -6.32 8.80
CA ALA A 76 -4.07 -7.37 8.91
C ALA A 76 -2.65 -6.80 9.11
N CYS A 77 -2.47 -5.48 8.94
CA CYS A 77 -1.18 -4.84 9.11
C CYS A 77 -0.65 -5.02 10.55
N ARG A 78 0.58 -5.53 10.65
CA ARG A 78 1.30 -5.76 11.93
C ARG A 78 2.41 -4.75 12.21
N ALA A 79 2.29 -3.56 11.64
CA ALA A 79 3.17 -2.41 11.93
C ALA A 79 4.69 -2.64 11.76
N CYS A 80 5.13 -3.63 10.98
CA CYS A 80 6.55 -3.98 10.89
C CYS A 80 7.37 -3.14 9.91
N GLN A 81 6.73 -2.22 9.17
CA GLN A 81 7.39 -1.25 8.29
C GLN A 81 8.20 -1.80 7.10
N LEU A 82 8.30 -3.11 6.90
CA LEU A 82 8.99 -3.72 5.74
C LEU A 82 8.53 -3.14 4.39
N CYS A 83 7.23 -2.89 4.22
CA CYS A 83 6.69 -2.28 3.00
C CYS A 83 7.16 -0.83 2.77
N ILE A 84 7.45 -0.07 3.83
CA ILE A 84 7.98 1.28 3.74
C ILE A 84 9.44 1.21 3.29
N GLU A 85 10.24 0.36 3.93
CA GLU A 85 11.66 0.17 3.61
C GLU A 85 11.88 -0.36 2.19
N ALA A 86 11.00 -1.25 1.72
CA ALA A 86 11.10 -1.85 0.40
C ALA A 86 10.61 -0.92 -0.74
N CYS A 87 9.90 0.18 -0.44
CA CYS A 87 9.33 1.02 -1.47
C CYS A 87 10.39 1.97 -2.07
N PRO A 88 10.77 1.83 -3.35
CA PRO A 88 11.81 2.67 -3.95
C PRO A 88 11.37 4.12 -4.17
N GLU A 89 10.07 4.40 -4.04
CA GLU A 89 9.47 5.71 -4.32
C GLU A 89 9.11 6.50 -3.04
N ASP A 90 9.40 5.96 -1.85
CA ASP A 90 8.93 6.46 -0.55
C ASP A 90 7.42 6.77 -0.55
N ALA A 91 6.61 5.90 -1.18
CA ALA A 91 5.18 6.14 -1.40
C ALA A 91 4.29 5.65 -0.23
N LEU A 92 4.87 5.21 0.89
CA LEU A 92 4.16 4.55 1.97
C LEU A 92 4.49 5.16 3.33
N ILE A 93 3.45 5.36 4.15
CA ILE A 93 3.57 5.65 5.59
C ILE A 93 2.61 4.74 6.38
N LEU A 94 2.82 4.62 7.70
CA LEU A 94 1.81 4.05 8.60
C LEU A 94 1.03 5.15 9.29
N ALA A 95 -0.28 4.98 9.40
CA ALA A 95 -1.17 5.86 10.16
C ALA A 95 -2.09 5.04 11.07
N PRO A 96 -2.66 5.64 12.14
CA PRO A 96 -3.67 4.97 12.97
C PRO A 96 -4.81 4.39 12.13
N PHE A 97 -5.13 3.11 12.34
CA PHE A 97 -6.24 2.46 11.67
C PHE A 97 -7.51 2.62 12.48
N VAL A 98 -8.46 3.37 11.94
CA VAL A 98 -9.81 3.47 12.49
C VAL A 98 -10.71 2.55 11.68
N ARG A 99 -11.08 1.41 12.26
CA ARG A 99 -12.09 0.53 11.66
C ARG A 99 -13.40 1.30 11.58
N ARG A 100 -13.81 1.69 10.37
CA ARG A 100 -15.16 2.19 10.15
C ARG A 100 -16.10 1.01 10.37
N ALA A 101 -17.07 1.16 11.27
CA ALA A 101 -18.15 0.19 11.38
C ALA A 101 -18.87 0.16 10.04
N SER A 102 -18.88 -1.01 9.39
CA SER A 102 -19.74 -1.27 8.25
C SER A 102 -21.19 -1.05 8.70
N GLY A 103 -21.82 0.01 8.21
CA GLY A 103 -23.26 0.19 8.37
C GLY A 103 -23.97 -1.00 7.70
N SER A 104 -24.91 -1.58 8.45
CA SER A 104 -25.85 -2.60 7.98
C SER A 104 -26.68 -2.14 6.79
#